data_AF-A0A356KGY8-F1
#
_entry.id   AF-A0A356KGY8-F1
#
_cell.length_a   1.000
_cell.length_b   1.000
_cell.length_c   1.000
_cell.angle_alpha   90.00
_cell.angle_beta   90.00
_cell.angle_gamma   90.00
#
_symmetry.space_group_name_H-M   'P 1'
#
loop_
_entity.id
_entity.type
_entity.pdbx_description
1 polymer ?
#
loop_
_entity_poly.entity_id
_entity_poly.type
_entity_poly.pdbx_seq_one_letter_code
_entity_poly.pdbx_strand_id
1 'polypeptide(L)'
;MSGAPTRCPFCREELQPEAPEALRCRSCTALHHRECFAEGEGCSACRSEVARRGRVLLELSDLRALDEEAWAKVRARADRRPERSLLWVNLGALVLVCAALGGLAGRGAGSFTLGSVIGALFGALAAVAIATYEPRPQRLVIGDAPPDNRAHFDAILGVWRDSSGLLSHEALPPELADAPRPPERELPDEPLPAACWDCGGELEPGEEPLWACYHCGVELVGEDGRWRTTGGESAEAARRVEG
;
A
#
# COMPACT_ATOMS: atom_id res chain seq x y z
N MET A 1 24.14 -15.39 31.87
CA MET A 1 24.13 -13.98 32.30
C MET A 1 22.68 -13.62 32.56
N SER A 2 22.28 -13.50 33.82
CA SER A 2 20.92 -13.09 34.18
C SER A 2 20.82 -11.58 33.98
N GLY A 3 20.15 -11.14 32.92
CA GLY A 3 19.93 -9.71 32.65
C GLY A 3 19.18 -9.07 33.82
N ALA A 4 19.53 -7.83 34.18
CA ALA A 4 18.79 -7.09 35.20
C ALA A 4 17.30 -7.05 34.85
N PRO A 5 16.39 -7.24 35.84
CA PRO A 5 14.95 -7.19 35.59
C PRO A 5 14.58 -5.84 34.96
N THR A 6 13.91 -5.88 33.81
CA THR A 6 13.46 -4.67 33.12
C THR A 6 12.08 -4.31 33.63
N ARG A 7 11.83 -3.05 33.99
CA ARG A 7 10.50 -2.61 34.45
C ARG A 7 9.70 -2.01 33.31
N CYS A 8 8.40 -2.31 33.26
CA CYS A 8 7.50 -1.69 32.28
C CYS A 8 7.38 -0.18 32.57
N PRO A 9 7.66 0.72 31.61
CA PRO A 9 7.59 2.17 31.83
C PRO A 9 6.19 2.70 32.18
N PHE A 10 5.14 1.91 31.94
CA PHE A 10 3.74 2.28 32.23
C PHE A 10 3.35 1.92 33.67
N CYS A 11 3.26 0.62 34.01
CA CYS A 11 2.84 0.16 35.35
C CYS A 11 4.00 0.10 36.37
N ARG A 12 5.26 0.19 35.92
CA ARG A 12 6.49 0.09 36.72
C ARG A 12 6.74 -1.27 37.37
N GLU A 13 5.95 -2.27 37.03
CA GLU A 13 6.15 -3.66 37.45
C GLU A 13 7.30 -4.30 36.67
N GLU A 14 7.89 -5.34 37.27
CA GLU A 14 8.97 -6.11 36.65
C GLU A 14 8.44 -6.97 35.51
N LEU A 15 9.16 -6.95 34.40
CA LEU A 15 8.83 -7.70 33.20
C LEU A 15 10.02 -8.59 32.83
N GLN A 16 9.76 -9.87 32.62
CA GLN A 16 10.75 -10.79 32.08
C GLN A 16 10.82 -10.61 30.56
N PRO A 17 12.00 -10.35 29.96
CA PRO A 17 12.12 -10.12 28.51
C PRO A 17 11.60 -11.25 27.62
N GLU A 18 11.56 -12.46 28.16
CA GLU A 18 11.15 -13.70 27.47
C GLU A 18 9.69 -14.07 27.74
N ALA A 19 8.97 -13.29 28.57
CA ALA A 19 7.58 -13.57 28.86
C ALA A 19 6.69 -13.30 27.63
N PRO A 20 5.65 -14.12 27.39
CA PRO A 20 4.79 -14.00 26.22
C PRO A 20 4.01 -12.68 26.16
N GLU A 21 3.79 -12.03 27.30
CA GLU A 21 3.16 -10.73 27.44
C GLU A 21 4.12 -9.55 27.25
N ALA A 22 5.43 -9.81 27.09
CA ALA A 22 6.43 -8.77 26.90
C ALA A 22 6.45 -8.26 25.45
N LEU A 23 6.32 -6.95 25.29
CA LEU A 23 6.34 -6.25 24.02
C LEU A 23 7.49 -5.26 23.96
N ARG A 24 8.30 -5.33 22.90
CA ARG A 24 9.39 -4.39 22.65
C ARG A 24 8.94 -3.26 21.74
N CYS A 25 9.09 -2.01 22.18
CA CYS A 25 8.87 -0.83 21.36
C CYS A 25 9.87 -0.81 20.19
N ARG A 26 9.40 -0.72 18.94
CA ARG A 26 10.29 -0.69 17.76
C ARG A 26 11.14 0.58 17.67
N SER A 27 10.68 1.67 18.27
CA SER A 27 11.36 2.97 18.20
C SER A 27 12.48 3.11 19.23
N CYS A 28 12.22 2.80 20.50
CA CYS A 28 13.20 2.99 21.59
C CYS A 28 13.63 1.70 22.28
N THR A 29 13.16 0.54 21.81
CA THR A 29 13.47 -0.80 22.34
C THR A 29 13.06 -1.08 23.78
N ALA A 30 12.32 -0.16 24.43
CA ALA A 30 11.78 -0.35 25.77
C ALA A 30 10.77 -1.49 25.80
N LEU A 31 10.77 -2.25 26.89
CA LEU A 31 9.87 -3.39 27.10
C LEU A 31 8.60 -2.97 27.87
N HIS A 32 7.45 -3.46 27.45
CA HIS A 32 6.14 -3.19 28.03
C HIS A 32 5.34 -4.48 28.20
N HIS A 33 4.42 -4.54 29.17
CA HIS A 33 3.34 -5.52 29.08
C HIS A 33 2.46 -5.17 27.87
N ARG A 34 2.00 -6.18 27.13
CA ARG A 34 1.12 -6.02 25.98
C ARG A 34 -0.13 -5.19 26.33
N GLU A 35 -0.75 -5.48 27.47
CA GLU A 35 -1.93 -4.76 27.96
C GLU A 35 -1.60 -3.30 28.29
N CYS A 36 -0.51 -3.04 29.02
CA CYS A 36 -0.07 -1.69 29.34
C CYS A 36 0.27 -0.86 28.08
N PHE A 37 0.82 -1.50 27.04
CA PHE A 37 1.12 -0.83 25.78
C PHE A 37 -0.17 -0.46 25.02
N ALA A 38 -1.20 -1.31 25.08
CA ALA A 38 -2.51 -1.05 24.50
C ALA A 38 -3.27 0.04 25.27
N GLU A 39 -3.27 -0.01 26.60
CA GLU A 39 -3.92 0.95 27.49
C GLU A 39 -3.31 2.36 27.37
N GLY A 40 -1.98 2.45 27.31
CA GLY A 40 -1.24 3.71 27.18
C GLY A 40 -1.22 4.32 25.77
N GLU A 41 -2.00 3.79 24.83
CA GLU A 41 -2.01 4.16 23.41
C GLU A 41 -0.62 4.11 22.73
N GLY A 42 0.25 3.20 23.17
CA GLY A 42 1.60 3.01 22.64
C GLY A 42 2.71 3.05 23.70
N CYS A 43 3.92 3.41 23.27
CA CYS A 43 5.09 3.45 24.16
C CYS A 43 5.05 4.68 25.07
N SER A 44 4.84 4.47 26.37
CA SER A 44 4.89 5.53 27.38
C SER A 44 6.29 6.14 27.60
N ALA A 45 7.36 5.47 27.15
CA ALA A 45 8.74 5.94 27.29
C ALA A 45 9.14 6.95 26.20
N CYS A 46 9.04 6.60 24.92
CA CYS A 46 9.43 7.52 23.83
C CYS A 46 8.27 8.34 23.25
N ARG A 47 7.02 7.87 23.40
CA ARG A 47 5.81 8.50 22.87
C ARG A 47 5.87 8.83 21.37
N SER A 48 6.76 8.19 20.62
CA SER A 48 6.91 8.44 19.19
C SER A 48 5.66 7.99 18.44
N GLU A 49 5.38 8.66 17.33
CA GLU A 49 4.23 8.35 16.47
C GLU A 49 4.27 6.90 15.97
N VAL A 50 5.47 6.41 15.64
CA VAL A 50 5.73 5.01 15.29
C VAL A 50 5.28 4.05 16.41
N ALA A 51 5.51 4.41 17.67
CA ALA A 51 5.10 3.59 18.80
C ALA A 51 3.59 3.60 19.05
N ARG A 52 2.90 4.72 18.79
CA ARG A 52 1.43 4.80 18.86
C ARG A 52 0.77 3.88 17.83
N ARG A 53 1.35 3.79 16.63
CA ARG A 53 0.86 2.91 15.55
C ARG A 53 1.17 1.44 15.75
N GLY A 54 2.22 1.12 16.51
CA GLY A 54 2.50 -0.24 16.94
C GLY A 54 1.29 -0.93 17.59
N ARG A 55 0.35 -0.17 18.18
CA ARG A 55 -0.94 -0.67 18.67
C ARG A 55 -1.80 -1.30 17.57
N VAL A 56 -1.89 -0.67 16.40
CA VAL A 56 -2.67 -1.17 15.25
C VAL A 56 -2.10 -2.50 14.76
N LEU A 57 -0.77 -2.63 14.77
CA LEU A 57 -0.09 -3.88 14.42
C LEU A 57 -0.28 -4.99 15.46
N LEU A 58 -0.41 -4.63 16.75
CA LEU A 58 -0.73 -5.61 17.80
C LEU A 58 -2.13 -6.17 17.63
N GLU A 59 -3.11 -5.31 17.37
CA GLU A 59 -4.46 -5.76 17.03
C GLU A 59 -4.44 -6.66 15.79
N LEU A 60 -3.67 -6.33 14.75
CA LEU A 60 -3.50 -7.18 13.56
C LEU A 60 -2.82 -8.53 13.85
N SER A 61 -1.90 -8.58 14.80
CA SER A 61 -1.28 -9.85 15.23
C SER A 61 -2.25 -10.71 16.04
N ASP A 62 -3.14 -10.11 16.83
CA ASP A 62 -4.26 -10.80 17.48
C ASP A 62 -5.32 -11.27 16.46
N LEU A 63 -5.52 -10.51 15.37
CA LEU A 63 -6.33 -10.95 14.24
C LEU A 63 -5.75 -12.20 13.55
N ARG A 64 -4.43 -12.39 13.55
CA ARG A 64 -3.81 -13.65 13.09
C ARG A 64 -3.96 -14.80 14.08
N ALA A 65 -4.18 -14.51 15.35
CA ALA A 65 -4.47 -15.50 16.39
C ALA A 65 -5.96 -15.86 16.48
N LEU A 66 -6.83 -15.20 15.70
CA LEU A 66 -8.23 -15.58 15.57
C LEU A 66 -8.36 -17.02 15.07
N ASP A 67 -9.32 -17.74 15.64
CA ASP A 67 -9.65 -19.08 15.17
C ASP A 67 -10.17 -19.07 13.71
N GLU A 68 -10.16 -20.25 13.08
CA GLU A 68 -10.65 -20.43 11.70
C GLU A 68 -12.12 -19.99 11.54
N GLU A 69 -12.93 -20.03 12.61
CA GLU A 69 -14.33 -19.62 12.57
C GLU A 69 -14.48 -18.10 12.42
N ALA A 70 -13.67 -17.33 13.13
CA ALA A 70 -13.60 -15.88 13.01
C ALA A 70 -13.05 -15.47 11.64
N TRP A 71 -12.03 -16.16 11.12
CA TRP A 71 -11.54 -15.95 9.74
C TRP A 71 -12.58 -16.30 8.68
N ALA A 72 -13.39 -17.35 8.90
CA ALA A 72 -14.50 -17.69 8.01
C ALA A 72 -15.56 -16.58 7.98
N LYS A 73 -15.87 -15.95 9.12
CA LYS A 73 -16.83 -14.81 9.19
C LYS A 73 -16.30 -13.56 8.49
N VAL A 74 -15.00 -13.28 8.60
CA VAL A 74 -14.36 -12.16 7.87
C VAL A 74 -14.39 -12.40 6.35
N ARG A 75 -14.03 -13.61 5.89
CA ARG A 75 -14.11 -14.01 4.47
C ARG A 75 -15.55 -13.92 3.94
N ALA A 76 -16.52 -14.43 4.69
CA ALA A 76 -17.94 -14.36 4.34
C ALA A 76 -18.50 -12.93 4.29
N ARG A 77 -17.89 -11.95 4.97
CA ARG A 77 -18.22 -10.52 4.81
C ARG A 77 -17.50 -9.88 3.63
N ALA A 78 -16.24 -10.23 3.39
CA ALA A 78 -15.48 -9.74 2.24
C ALA A 78 -16.12 -10.18 0.91
N ASP A 79 -16.60 -11.42 0.84
CA ASP A 79 -17.32 -11.94 -0.34
C ASP A 79 -18.68 -11.26 -0.59
N ARG A 80 -19.24 -10.57 0.40
CA ARG A 80 -20.49 -9.81 0.26
C ARG A 80 -20.27 -8.39 -0.27
N ARG A 81 -19.04 -7.96 -0.57
CA ARG A 81 -18.84 -6.62 -1.15
C ARG A 81 -19.47 -6.55 -2.54
N PRO A 82 -20.38 -5.59 -2.78
CA PRO A 82 -21.17 -5.49 -4.01
C PRO A 82 -20.36 -4.99 -5.22
N GLU A 83 -19.05 -4.79 -5.14
CA GLU A 83 -18.23 -4.29 -6.25
C GLU A 83 -18.24 -5.23 -7.47
N ARG A 84 -18.41 -6.54 -7.24
CA ARG A 84 -18.68 -7.49 -8.34
C ARG A 84 -19.96 -7.15 -9.10
N SER A 85 -21.00 -6.62 -8.45
CA SER A 85 -22.28 -6.33 -9.10
C SER A 85 -22.19 -5.18 -10.11
N LEU A 86 -21.43 -4.12 -9.84
CA LEU A 86 -21.29 -2.99 -10.76
C LEU A 86 -20.49 -3.37 -12.01
N LEU A 87 -19.44 -4.19 -11.85
CA LEU A 87 -18.62 -4.64 -12.97
C LEU A 87 -19.41 -5.58 -13.90
N TRP A 88 -20.20 -6.50 -13.34
CA TRP A 88 -21.11 -7.35 -14.12
C TRP A 88 -22.25 -6.57 -14.79
N VAL A 89 -22.80 -5.54 -14.15
CA VAL A 89 -23.83 -4.66 -14.73
C VAL A 89 -23.27 -3.86 -15.91
N ASN A 90 -22.08 -3.27 -15.77
CA ASN A 90 -21.43 -2.52 -16.85
C ASN A 90 -21.07 -3.42 -18.05
N LEU A 91 -20.61 -4.64 -17.78
CA LEU A 91 -20.33 -5.64 -18.83
C LEU A 91 -21.60 -6.11 -19.55
N GLY A 92 -22.68 -6.37 -18.82
CA GLY A 92 -23.98 -6.70 -19.40
C GLY A 92 -24.50 -5.58 -20.31
N ALA A 93 -24.34 -4.32 -19.89
CA ALA A 93 -24.70 -3.16 -20.70
C ALA A 93 -23.88 -3.06 -22.00
N LEU A 94 -22.57 -3.30 -21.94
CA LEU A 94 -21.69 -3.28 -23.12
C LEU A 94 -22.10 -4.33 -24.16
N VAL A 95 -22.41 -5.56 -23.74
CA VAL A 95 -22.87 -6.63 -24.63
C VAL A 95 -24.17 -6.25 -25.34
N LEU A 96 -25.12 -5.65 -24.61
CA LEU A 96 -26.39 -5.19 -25.19
C LEU A 96 -26.19 -4.06 -26.22
N VAL A 97 -25.28 -3.12 -25.96
CA VAL A 97 -24.94 -2.04 -26.90
C VAL A 97 -24.32 -2.62 -28.18
N CYS A 98 -23.37 -3.54 -28.07
CA CYS A 98 -22.76 -4.19 -29.22
C CYS A 98 -23.79 -4.97 -30.07
N ALA A 99 -24.71 -5.68 -29.43
CA ALA A 99 -25.78 -6.40 -30.12
C ALA A 99 -26.73 -5.45 -30.86
N ALA A 100 -27.11 -4.33 -30.24
CA ALA A 100 -27.97 -3.32 -30.85
C ALA A 100 -27.31 -2.66 -32.07
N LEU A 101 -26.03 -2.30 -31.96
CA LEU A 101 -25.26 -1.71 -33.06
C LEU A 101 -25.10 -2.69 -34.25
N GLY A 102 -24.84 -3.97 -33.97
CA GLY A 102 -24.80 -5.00 -35.02
C GLY A 102 -26.14 -5.17 -35.75
N GLY A 103 -27.26 -5.12 -35.03
CA GLY A 103 -28.60 -5.20 -35.61
C GLY A 103 -28.97 -4.00 -36.48
N LEU A 104 -28.49 -2.80 -36.14
CA LEU A 104 -28.72 -1.60 -36.95
C LEU A 104 -27.90 -1.62 -38.25
N ALA A 105 -26.65 -2.09 -38.21
CA ALA A 105 -25.81 -2.20 -39.40
C ALA A 105 -26.34 -3.23 -40.42
N GLY A 106 -27.01 -4.29 -39.97
CA GLY A 106 -27.56 -5.35 -40.82
C GLY A 106 -28.77 -4.95 -41.68
N ARG A 107 -29.47 -3.85 -41.36
CA ARG A 107 -30.68 -3.45 -42.11
C ARG A 107 -30.41 -2.81 -43.48
N GLY A 108 -29.18 -2.41 -43.77
CA GLY A 108 -28.85 -1.62 -44.98
C GLY A 108 -28.33 -2.41 -46.19
N ALA A 109 -27.89 -3.66 -46.03
CA ALA A 109 -27.25 -4.42 -47.10
C ALA A 109 -27.89 -5.81 -47.22
N GLY A 110 -28.41 -6.15 -48.40
CA GLY A 110 -29.10 -7.42 -48.71
C GLY A 110 -28.24 -8.70 -48.64
N SER A 111 -27.14 -8.69 -47.89
CA SER A 111 -26.22 -9.80 -47.65
C SER A 111 -26.13 -10.09 -46.14
N PHE A 112 -27.24 -10.62 -45.62
CA PHE A 112 -27.51 -10.81 -44.19
C PHE A 112 -26.64 -11.87 -43.49
N THR A 113 -25.84 -12.65 -44.21
CA THR A 113 -25.25 -13.89 -43.68
C THR A 113 -23.89 -13.71 -43.03
N LEU A 114 -23.01 -12.84 -43.53
CA LEU A 114 -21.63 -12.75 -43.01
C LEU A 114 -21.53 -11.85 -41.78
N GLY A 115 -22.16 -10.68 -41.80
CA GLY A 115 -22.11 -9.72 -40.68
C GLY A 115 -22.74 -10.27 -39.40
N SER A 116 -23.86 -10.98 -39.52
CA SER A 116 -24.56 -11.59 -38.38
C SER A 116 -23.73 -12.71 -37.73
N VAL A 117 -23.03 -13.51 -38.53
CA VAL A 117 -22.16 -14.60 -38.04
C VAL A 117 -20.94 -14.04 -37.33
N ILE A 118 -20.30 -13.01 -37.88
CA ILE A 118 -19.15 -12.34 -37.25
C ILE A 118 -19.57 -11.71 -35.92
N GLY A 119 -20.71 -11.01 -35.87
CA GLY A 119 -21.23 -10.42 -34.64
C GLY A 119 -21.53 -11.45 -33.55
N ALA A 120 -22.14 -12.58 -33.90
CA ALA A 120 -22.41 -13.68 -32.97
C ALA A 120 -21.11 -14.31 -32.44
N LEU A 121 -20.11 -14.50 -33.29
CA LEU A 121 -18.80 -15.03 -32.90
C LEU A 121 -18.05 -14.11 -31.93
N PHE A 122 -18.03 -12.80 -32.19
CA PHE A 122 -17.43 -11.82 -31.27
C PHE A 122 -18.15 -11.78 -29.93
N GLY A 123 -19.49 -11.82 -29.93
CA GLY A 123 -20.27 -11.88 -28.70
C GLY A 123 -19.97 -13.15 -27.87
N ALA A 124 -19.87 -14.31 -28.53
CA ALA A 124 -19.54 -15.57 -27.87
C ALA A 124 -18.10 -15.57 -27.31
N LEU A 125 -17.12 -15.07 -28.07
CA LEU A 125 -15.73 -14.98 -27.63
C LEU A 125 -15.56 -14.01 -26.46
N ALA A 126 -16.25 -12.86 -26.49
CA ALA A 126 -16.28 -11.95 -25.35
C ALA A 126 -16.87 -12.63 -24.12
N ALA A 127 -18.02 -13.30 -24.26
CA ALA A 127 -18.66 -14.01 -23.15
C ALA A 127 -17.76 -15.11 -22.55
N VAL A 128 -17.05 -15.87 -23.38
CA VAL A 128 -16.08 -16.88 -22.92
C VAL A 128 -14.91 -16.22 -22.21
N ALA A 129 -14.29 -15.18 -22.80
CA ALA A 129 -13.17 -14.46 -22.18
C ALA A 129 -13.55 -13.89 -20.81
N ILE A 130 -14.78 -13.40 -20.65
CA ILE A 130 -15.33 -12.89 -19.38
C ILE A 130 -15.56 -14.05 -18.39
N ALA A 131 -16.17 -15.15 -18.84
CA ALA A 131 -16.45 -16.31 -17.99
C ALA A 131 -15.18 -17.01 -17.50
N THR A 132 -14.10 -16.99 -18.29
CA THR A 132 -12.81 -17.56 -17.94
C THR A 132 -11.82 -16.53 -17.38
N TYR A 133 -12.23 -15.26 -17.27
CA TYR A 133 -11.43 -14.26 -16.58
C TYR A 133 -11.49 -14.54 -15.08
N GLU A 134 -10.56 -15.35 -14.60
CA GLU A 134 -10.25 -15.37 -13.18
C GLU A 134 -9.57 -14.04 -12.87
N PRO A 135 -10.19 -13.13 -12.08
CA PRO A 135 -9.45 -12.00 -11.59
C PRO A 135 -8.30 -12.58 -10.77
N ARG A 136 -7.07 -12.43 -11.28
CA ARG A 136 -5.90 -12.72 -10.46
C ARG A 136 -6.11 -11.94 -9.18
N PRO A 137 -6.11 -12.59 -8.00
CA PRO A 137 -6.08 -11.84 -6.77
C PRO A 137 -4.80 -11.03 -6.86
N GLN A 138 -4.93 -9.74 -7.18
CA GLN A 138 -3.89 -8.80 -6.85
C GLN A 138 -3.75 -9.00 -5.34
N ARG A 139 -2.62 -9.60 -4.94
CA ARG A 139 -2.17 -9.45 -3.57
C ARG A 139 -2.10 -7.95 -3.41
N LEU A 140 -3.11 -7.38 -2.74
CA LEU A 140 -3.08 -6.03 -2.25
C LEU A 140 -1.95 -6.07 -1.23
N VAL A 141 -0.72 -5.87 -1.72
CA VAL A 141 0.39 -5.45 -0.88
C VAL A 141 -0.04 -4.05 -0.52
N ILE A 142 -0.75 -3.93 0.61
CA ILE A 142 -0.97 -2.65 1.25
C ILE A 142 0.44 -2.23 1.67
N GLY A 143 1.13 -1.52 0.78
CA GLY A 143 2.23 -0.66 1.20
C GLY A 143 1.63 0.30 2.21
N ASP A 144 2.28 0.42 3.37
CA ASP A 144 1.85 1.34 4.41
C ASP A 144 1.72 2.74 3.78
N ALA A 145 0.51 3.30 3.79
CA ALA A 145 0.30 4.67 3.35
C ALA A 145 1.20 5.60 4.18
N PRO A 146 1.81 6.65 3.59
CA PRO A 146 2.65 7.60 4.30
C PRO A 146 1.97 8.15 5.56
N PRO A 147 2.76 8.52 6.57
CA PRO A 147 2.36 8.68 7.97
C PRO A 147 1.40 9.83 8.28
N ASP A 148 0.90 10.54 7.29
CA ASP A 148 0.10 11.73 7.45
C ASP A 148 -1.10 11.68 6.50
N ASN A 149 -2.29 12.09 6.98
CA ASN A 149 -3.47 12.37 6.13
C ASN A 149 -3.21 13.53 5.13
N ARG A 150 -1.94 13.85 4.85
CA ARG A 150 -1.55 14.79 3.84
C ARG A 150 -1.55 14.04 2.52
N ALA A 151 -2.05 14.71 1.49
CA ALA A 151 -1.89 14.19 0.15
C ALA A 151 -0.40 13.94 -0.08
N HIS A 152 -0.03 12.75 -0.55
CA HIS A 152 1.29 12.42 -1.04
C HIS A 152 1.22 12.19 -2.54
N PHE A 153 2.25 12.59 -3.27
CA PHE A 153 2.30 12.38 -4.71
C PHE A 153 2.78 10.95 -5.00
N ASP A 154 1.91 10.15 -5.63
CA ASP A 154 2.23 8.83 -6.14
C ASP A 154 2.89 8.98 -7.50
N ALA A 155 4.22 8.86 -7.52
CA ALA A 155 5.03 9.00 -8.71
C ALA A 155 4.74 7.92 -9.78
N ILE A 156 4.23 6.74 -9.41
CA ILE A 156 3.85 5.68 -10.37
C ILE A 156 2.68 6.17 -11.22
N LEU A 157 1.67 6.69 -10.53
CA LEU A 157 0.40 7.06 -11.16
C LEU A 157 0.40 8.50 -11.66
N GLY A 158 1.39 9.31 -11.27
CA GLY A 158 1.44 10.73 -11.56
C GLY A 158 0.29 11.51 -10.90
N VAL A 159 -0.22 11.02 -9.76
CA VAL A 159 -1.40 11.57 -9.08
C VAL A 159 -1.15 11.73 -7.59
N TRP A 160 -1.92 12.59 -6.94
CA TRP A 160 -1.91 12.70 -5.49
C TRP A 160 -2.85 11.67 -4.85
N ARG A 161 -2.46 11.18 -3.67
CA ARG A 161 -3.21 10.20 -2.88
C ARG A 161 -3.27 10.63 -1.42
N ASP A 162 -4.34 10.28 -0.73
CA ASP A 162 -4.41 10.35 0.73
C ASP A 162 -4.85 9.00 1.32
N SER A 163 -5.18 8.97 2.60
CA SER A 163 -5.64 7.75 3.29
C SER A 163 -6.99 7.22 2.78
N SER A 164 -7.72 7.99 1.97
CA SER A 164 -8.98 7.58 1.33
C SER A 164 -8.79 7.01 -0.08
N GLY A 165 -7.60 7.17 -0.67
CA GLY A 165 -7.23 6.60 -1.97
C GLY A 165 -6.77 7.65 -2.98
N LEU A 166 -7.20 7.49 -4.24
CA LEU A 166 -6.86 8.43 -5.33
C LEU A 166 -7.60 9.75 -5.13
N LEU A 167 -6.85 10.85 -5.05
CA LEU A 167 -7.43 12.18 -5.12
C LEU A 167 -7.59 12.55 -6.60
N SER A 168 -8.81 12.84 -7.03
CA SER A 168 -9.00 13.45 -8.35
C SER A 168 -8.37 14.84 -8.36
N HIS A 169 -7.96 15.32 -9.53
CA HIS A 169 -7.38 16.66 -9.67
C HIS A 169 -8.31 17.77 -9.17
N GLU A 170 -9.62 17.52 -9.14
CA GLU A 170 -10.66 18.41 -8.62
C GLU A 170 -10.83 18.32 -7.09
N ALA A 171 -10.42 17.21 -6.48
CA ALA A 171 -10.46 16.97 -5.04
C ALA A 171 -9.15 17.34 -4.32
N LEU A 172 -8.13 17.77 -5.07
CA LEU A 172 -6.91 18.32 -4.52
C LEU A 172 -7.20 19.61 -3.75
N PRO A 173 -6.74 19.73 -2.49
CA PRO A 173 -6.74 21.02 -1.80
C PRO A 173 -6.07 22.09 -2.69
N PRO A 174 -6.59 23.32 -2.76
CA PRO A 174 -6.05 24.37 -3.63
C PRO A 174 -4.55 24.62 -3.40
N GLU A 175 -4.05 24.40 -2.18
CA GLU A 175 -2.63 24.55 -1.85
C GLU A 175 -1.73 23.50 -2.54
N LEU A 176 -2.29 22.37 -2.97
CA LEU A 176 -1.58 21.26 -3.61
C LEU A 176 -1.78 21.22 -5.13
N ALA A 177 -2.82 21.87 -5.64
CA ALA A 177 -3.05 21.97 -7.09
C ALA A 177 -1.90 22.72 -7.80
N ASP A 178 -1.32 23.71 -7.11
CA ASP A 178 -0.17 24.49 -7.58
C ASP A 178 1.16 24.04 -6.95
N ALA A 179 1.17 22.96 -6.15
CA ALA A 179 2.40 22.45 -5.56
C ALA A 179 3.35 22.04 -6.69
N PRO A 180 4.61 22.49 -6.67
CA PRO A 180 5.57 22.10 -7.69
C PRO A 180 5.68 20.59 -7.68
N ARG A 181 5.56 19.97 -8.86
CA ARG A 181 5.93 18.57 -9.02
C ARG A 181 7.34 18.42 -8.44
N PRO A 182 7.61 17.35 -7.67
CA PRO A 182 8.95 17.11 -7.19
C PRO A 182 9.90 17.19 -8.40
N PRO A 183 11.02 17.93 -8.27
CA PRO A 183 11.91 18.15 -9.39
C PRO A 183 12.37 16.80 -9.93
N GLU A 184 12.30 16.61 -11.25
CA GLU A 184 12.96 15.49 -11.90
C GLU A 184 14.46 15.60 -11.57
N ARG A 185 14.94 14.75 -10.65
CA ARG A 185 16.35 14.64 -10.34
C ARG A 185 16.97 13.64 -11.31
N GLU A 186 18.09 14.04 -11.93
CA GLU A 186 18.93 13.09 -12.65
C GLU A 186 19.39 12.01 -11.67
N LEU A 187 19.30 10.75 -12.10
CA LEU A 187 19.79 9.66 -11.28
C LEU A 187 21.32 9.65 -11.22
N PRO A 188 21.89 9.15 -10.11
CA PRO A 188 23.29 8.78 -10.09
C PRO A 188 23.59 7.74 -11.18
N ASP A 189 24.74 7.84 -11.85
CA ASP A 189 25.25 6.81 -12.77
C ASP A 189 25.62 5.49 -12.06
N GLU A 190 25.56 5.48 -10.73
CA GLU A 190 25.83 4.33 -9.88
C GLU A 190 24.68 3.31 -9.93
N PRO A 191 24.97 2.00 -9.84
CA PRO A 191 23.94 0.96 -9.88
C PRO A 191 22.90 1.17 -8.77
N LEU A 192 21.61 1.07 -9.16
CA LEU A 192 20.47 1.15 -8.25
C LEU A 192 20.66 0.15 -7.09
N PRO A 193 20.49 0.56 -5.82
CA PRO A 193 20.47 -0.37 -4.71
C PRO A 193 19.37 -1.42 -4.93
N ALA A 194 19.66 -2.68 -4.59
CA ALA A 194 18.70 -3.77 -4.78
C ALA A 194 17.48 -3.69 -3.83
N ALA A 195 17.57 -2.88 -2.76
CA ALA A 195 16.50 -2.69 -1.80
C ALA A 195 16.53 -1.29 -1.18
N CYS A 196 15.37 -0.80 -0.78
CA CYS A 196 15.23 0.43 -0.01
C CYS A 196 15.86 0.30 1.36
N TRP A 197 16.68 1.27 1.74
CA TRP A 197 17.40 1.28 3.01
C TRP A 197 16.49 1.47 4.24
N ASP A 198 15.34 2.15 4.07
CA ASP A 198 14.39 2.38 5.16
C ASP A 198 13.44 1.19 5.38
N CYS A 199 12.65 0.83 4.35
CA CYS A 199 11.65 -0.23 4.48
C CYS A 199 12.12 -1.64 4.09
N GLY A 200 13.31 -1.79 3.51
CA GLY A 200 13.83 -3.07 3.02
C GLY A 200 13.12 -3.63 1.78
N GLY A 201 12.24 -2.87 1.14
CA GLY A 201 11.51 -3.29 -0.06
C GLY A 201 12.45 -3.42 -1.27
N GLU A 202 12.31 -4.51 -2.03
CA GLU A 202 13.10 -4.75 -3.26
C GLU A 202 12.84 -3.65 -4.30
N LEU A 203 13.90 -3.25 -5.00
CA LEU A 203 13.84 -2.28 -6.09
C LEU A 203 14.13 -3.02 -7.39
N GLU A 204 13.14 -3.12 -8.29
CA GLU A 204 13.28 -3.91 -9.51
C GLU A 204 14.12 -3.16 -10.56
N PRO A 205 15.19 -3.78 -11.12
CA PRO A 205 15.98 -3.17 -12.18
C PRO A 205 15.16 -3.07 -13.47
N GLY A 206 14.76 -1.87 -13.87
CA GLY A 206 14.05 -1.62 -15.13
C GLY A 206 12.69 -0.94 -14.98
N GLU A 207 12.18 -0.81 -13.75
CA GLU A 207 11.17 0.19 -13.46
C GLU A 207 11.86 1.57 -13.52
N GLU A 208 11.22 2.54 -14.17
CA GLU A 208 11.78 3.87 -14.43
C GLU A 208 12.41 4.50 -13.18
N PRO A 209 13.45 5.33 -13.38
CA PRO A 209 14.34 5.76 -12.32
C PRO A 209 13.62 6.46 -11.18
N LEU A 210 13.44 5.77 -10.04
CA LEU A 210 12.91 6.44 -8.88
C LEU A 210 13.99 7.06 -8.01
N TRP A 211 13.90 8.37 -7.89
CA TRP A 211 14.52 9.16 -6.84
C TRP A 211 13.90 8.90 -5.45
N ALA A 212 12.84 8.08 -5.33
CA ALA A 212 12.16 7.70 -4.09
C ALA A 212 11.80 6.20 -4.02
N CYS A 213 11.48 5.64 -2.86
CA CYS A 213 11.08 4.24 -2.75
C CYS A 213 9.58 4.06 -3.04
N TYR A 214 9.21 3.14 -3.93
CA TYR A 214 7.80 2.78 -4.20
C TYR A 214 7.04 2.28 -2.95
N HIS A 215 7.73 1.65 -2.00
CA HIS A 215 7.10 0.99 -0.85
C HIS A 215 6.80 1.96 0.30
N CYS A 216 7.64 2.97 0.51
CA CYS A 216 7.54 3.87 1.68
C CYS A 216 7.64 5.36 1.34
N GLY A 217 7.91 5.72 0.09
CA GLY A 217 8.02 7.11 -0.36
C GLY A 217 9.29 7.84 0.07
N VAL A 218 10.24 7.18 0.76
CA VAL A 218 11.50 7.83 1.17
C VAL A 218 12.34 8.21 -0.04
N GLU A 219 12.94 9.41 -0.05
CA GLU A 219 13.91 9.78 -1.08
C GLU A 219 15.11 8.82 -1.05
N LEU A 220 15.42 8.22 -2.19
CA LEU A 220 16.55 7.32 -2.38
C LEU A 220 17.78 8.08 -2.88
N VAL A 221 17.62 9.27 -3.47
CA VAL A 221 18.71 10.09 -3.98
C VAL A 221 18.83 11.37 -3.16
N GLY A 222 20.01 11.62 -2.59
CA GLY A 222 20.33 12.84 -1.85
C GLY A 222 20.41 14.08 -2.73
N GLU A 223 20.51 15.24 -2.10
CA GLU A 223 20.69 16.53 -2.81
C GLU A 223 22.01 16.60 -3.59
N ASP A 224 22.98 15.77 -3.22
CA ASP A 224 24.28 15.63 -3.89
C ASP A 224 24.23 14.73 -5.13
N GLY A 225 23.05 14.21 -5.49
CA GLY A 225 22.87 13.31 -6.63
C GLY A 225 23.46 11.92 -6.38
N ARG A 226 23.58 11.48 -5.11
CA ARG A 226 24.03 10.12 -4.76
C ARG A 226 22.94 9.31 -4.08
N TRP A 227 23.06 7.98 -4.17
CA TRP A 227 22.17 7.08 -3.44
C TRP A 227 22.34 7.26 -1.92
N ARG A 228 21.25 7.51 -1.22
CA ARG A 228 21.21 7.48 0.24
C ARG A 228 21.44 6.05 0.72
N THR A 229 22.37 5.89 1.66
CA THR A 229 22.69 4.61 2.29
C THR A 229 22.42 4.68 3.80
N THR A 230 22.08 3.55 4.41
CA THR A 230 21.81 3.40 5.85
C THR A 230 22.88 3.96 6.79
N GLY A 231 24.10 4.23 6.29
CA GLY A 231 25.22 4.76 7.08
C GLY A 231 25.60 6.22 6.81
N GLY A 232 25.14 6.82 5.70
CA GLY A 232 25.62 8.14 5.26
C GLY A 232 25.12 9.28 6.14
N GLU A 233 23.79 9.36 6.34
CA GLU A 233 23.18 10.47 7.08
C GLU A 233 23.47 10.41 8.58
N SER A 234 23.59 9.21 9.17
CA SER A 234 23.99 9.09 10.58
C SER A 234 25.45 9.49 10.81
N ALA A 235 26.36 9.17 9.87
CA ALA A 235 27.78 9.54 9.96
C ALA A 235 28.04 11.02 9.60
N GLU A 236 27.19 11.64 8.79
CA GLU A 236 27.28 13.06 8.45
C GLU A 236 26.58 13.94 9.50
N ALA A 237 25.43 13.51 10.03
CA ALA A 237 24.78 14.16 11.17
C ALA A 237 25.66 14.10 12.44
N ALA A 238 26.33 12.98 12.70
CA ALA A 238 27.31 12.89 13.79
C ALA A 238 28.47 13.89 13.61
N ARG A 239 28.98 14.06 12.39
CA ARG A 239 30.06 15.02 12.09
C ARG A 239 29.65 16.50 12.20
N ARG A 240 28.37 16.83 12.00
CA ARG A 240 27.86 18.21 12.20
C ARG A 240 27.66 18.56 13.67
N VAL A 241 27.43 17.58 14.54
CA VAL A 241 27.27 17.83 16.00
C VAL A 241 28.61 17.97 16.70
N GLU A 242 29.69 17.44 16.10
CA GLU A 242 31.06 17.54 16.62
C GLU A 242 31.84 18.78 16.13
N GLY A 243 31.19 19.67 15.36
CA GLY A 243 31.75 20.92 14.83
C GLY A 243 31.31 22.17 15.57
#